data_AF-A0A1J5QFD5-F1
#
_entry.id   AF-A0A1J5QFD5-F1
#
_cell.length_a   1.000
_cell.length_b   1.000
_cell.length_c   1.000
_cell.angle_alpha   90.00
_cell.angle_beta   90.00
_cell.angle_gamma   90.00
#
_symmetry.space_group_name_H-M   'P 1'
#
loop_
_entity.id
_entity.type
_entity.pdbx_description
1 polymer ?
#
loop_
_entity_poly.entity_id
_entity_poly.type
_entity_poly.pdbx_seq_one_letter_code
_entity_poly.pdbx_strand_id
1 'polypeptide(L)'
;MLGRIRRSLRMQGRGDVLWFLAFGPYVLSLFFGLIGFVHLSEPWGIPIGFAFTLLWLRNGDADRLGAVDPLLGAFRYIWPAMILLGAVFAYGAGRNGDHAFYYPEQEAALKIGAEWQRIAPDQRLYWVASGNDAARVAYFARLPKRLEALPATPDALPDYYPPVPDWQHKSGVIICPLGPGADIVTENDCTRAAEKWTAVNKGADRSIRFAVARRGFYFPRYEPSSFAAFFYVAPANGS
;
A
#
# COMPACT_ATOMS: atom_id res chain seq x y z
N MET A 1 -23.14 -32.08 -5.59
CA MET A 1 -22.47 -30.80 -5.26
C MET A 1 -21.67 -30.24 -6.45
N LEU A 2 -20.75 -31.00 -7.05
CA LEU A 2 -19.95 -30.56 -8.22
C LEU A 2 -20.77 -30.03 -9.41
N GLY A 3 -21.91 -30.65 -9.72
CA GLY A 3 -22.75 -30.22 -10.85
C GLY A 3 -23.34 -28.81 -10.70
N ARG A 4 -23.61 -28.37 -9.46
CA ARG A 4 -24.10 -27.01 -9.18
C ARG A 4 -22.98 -25.98 -9.26
N ILE A 5 -21.80 -26.31 -8.76
CA ILE A 5 -20.58 -25.47 -8.86
C ILE A 5 -20.16 -25.30 -10.32
N ARG A 6 -20.16 -26.39 -11.09
CA ARG A 6 -19.83 -26.34 -12.52
C ARG A 6 -20.82 -25.48 -13.31
N ARG A 7 -22.11 -25.54 -12.93
CA ARG A 7 -23.15 -24.71 -13.55
C ARG A 7 -22.95 -23.24 -13.21
N SER A 8 -22.66 -22.90 -11.95
CA SER A 8 -22.52 -21.50 -11.53
C SER A 8 -21.36 -20.77 -12.19
N LEU A 9 -20.30 -21.48 -12.61
CA LEU A 9 -19.13 -20.90 -13.28
C LEU A 9 -19.14 -21.04 -14.82
N ARG A 10 -20.22 -21.59 -15.39
CA ARG A 10 -20.27 -21.94 -16.82
C ARG A 10 -20.29 -20.70 -17.71
N MET A 11 -19.39 -20.68 -18.69
CA MET A 11 -19.43 -19.75 -19.83
C MET A 11 -20.50 -20.20 -20.83
N GLN A 12 -21.35 -19.29 -21.30
CA GLN A 12 -22.47 -19.59 -22.19
C GLN A 12 -22.12 -19.51 -23.68
N GLY A 13 -21.02 -18.86 -24.05
CA GLY A 13 -20.52 -18.77 -25.42
C GLY A 13 -19.35 -17.80 -25.57
N ARG A 14 -18.77 -17.71 -26.77
CA ARG A 14 -17.58 -16.86 -27.03
C ARG A 14 -17.80 -15.35 -26.78
N GLY A 15 -19.06 -14.89 -26.83
CA GLY A 15 -19.44 -13.51 -26.56
C GLY A 15 -19.90 -13.25 -25.12
N ASP A 16 -19.63 -14.16 -24.18
CA ASP A 16 -20.12 -14.08 -22.80
C ASP A 16 -19.41 -12.96 -22.01
N VAL A 17 -19.89 -11.73 -22.17
CA VAL A 17 -19.34 -10.51 -21.55
C VAL A 17 -19.32 -10.62 -20.03
N LEU A 18 -20.36 -11.21 -19.44
CA LEU A 18 -20.47 -11.36 -17.99
C LEU A 18 -19.42 -12.31 -17.43
N TRP A 19 -19.11 -13.39 -18.16
CA TRP A 19 -18.03 -14.30 -17.78
C TRP A 19 -16.67 -13.60 -17.85
N PHE A 20 -16.41 -12.82 -18.91
CA PHE A 20 -15.17 -12.04 -19.02
C PHE A 20 -15.09 -10.93 -17.97
N LEU A 21 -16.20 -10.30 -17.57
CA LEU A 21 -16.22 -9.34 -16.46
C LEU A 21 -15.88 -9.99 -15.12
N ALA A 22 -16.32 -11.23 -14.89
CA ALA A 22 -16.06 -11.96 -13.65
C ALA A 22 -14.63 -12.49 -13.58
N PHE A 23 -14.12 -13.11 -14.64
CA PHE A 23 -12.82 -13.78 -14.65
C PHE A 23 -11.68 -12.93 -15.21
N GLY A 24 -11.96 -12.00 -16.11
CA GLY A 24 -10.98 -11.16 -16.79
C GLY A 24 -10.02 -10.45 -15.86
N PRO A 25 -10.46 -9.72 -14.82
CA PRO A 25 -9.53 -9.05 -13.93
C PRO A 25 -8.67 -10.02 -13.11
N TYR A 26 -9.17 -11.21 -12.77
CA TYR A 26 -8.34 -12.24 -12.11
C TYR A 26 -7.25 -12.77 -13.03
N VAL A 27 -7.59 -13.06 -14.29
CA VAL A 27 -6.59 -13.47 -15.29
C VAL A 27 -5.57 -12.36 -15.51
N LEU A 28 -6.01 -11.11 -15.58
CA LEU A 28 -5.14 -9.95 -15.80
C LEU A 28 -4.22 -9.70 -14.61
N SER A 29 -4.75 -9.66 -13.39
CA SER A 29 -3.96 -9.54 -12.16
C SER A 29 -2.96 -10.68 -12.04
N LEU A 30 -3.35 -11.93 -12.33
CA LEU A 30 -2.46 -13.07 -12.29
C LEU A 30 -1.36 -12.95 -13.36
N PHE A 31 -1.69 -12.58 -14.58
CA PHE A 31 -0.72 -12.37 -15.66
C PHE A 31 0.31 -11.31 -15.27
N PHE A 32 -0.16 -10.15 -14.79
CA PHE A 32 0.72 -9.09 -14.30
C PHE A 32 1.52 -9.51 -13.07
N GLY A 33 0.94 -10.29 -12.16
CA GLY A 33 1.64 -10.89 -11.04
C GLY A 33 2.78 -11.83 -11.47
N LEU A 34 2.52 -12.68 -12.46
CA LEU A 34 3.49 -13.64 -12.98
C LEU A 34 4.69 -12.98 -13.67
N ILE A 35 4.46 -11.90 -14.40
CA ILE A 35 5.56 -11.15 -15.04
C ILE A 35 6.24 -10.16 -14.08
N GLY A 36 5.89 -10.17 -12.78
CA GLY A 36 6.48 -9.31 -11.75
C GLY A 36 6.04 -7.86 -11.80
N PHE A 37 4.92 -7.58 -12.47
CA PHE A 37 4.39 -6.23 -12.69
C PHE A 37 3.57 -5.69 -11.52
N VAL A 38 2.85 -6.57 -10.83
CA VAL A 38 2.04 -6.26 -9.64
C VAL A 38 2.39 -7.28 -8.56
N HIS A 39 2.54 -6.85 -7.32
CA HIS A 39 2.60 -7.79 -6.22
C HIS A 39 1.18 -8.22 -5.88
N LEU A 40 0.85 -9.50 -6.08
CA LEU A 40 -0.50 -10.04 -5.79
C LEU A 40 -0.91 -9.91 -4.31
N SER A 41 0.04 -9.64 -3.42
CA SER A 41 -0.18 -9.33 -2.01
C SER A 41 -0.65 -7.88 -1.76
N GLU A 42 -0.62 -7.02 -2.77
CA GLU A 42 -1.08 -5.65 -2.67
C GLU A 42 -2.62 -5.57 -2.73
N PRO A 43 -3.27 -4.74 -1.88
CA PRO A 43 -4.73 -4.64 -1.83
C PRO A 43 -5.36 -4.32 -3.19
N TRP A 44 -4.67 -3.54 -4.02
CA TRP A 44 -5.11 -3.17 -5.37
C TRP A 44 -4.80 -4.23 -6.43
N GLY A 45 -4.02 -5.26 -6.10
CA GLY A 45 -3.78 -6.42 -6.97
C GLY A 45 -4.92 -7.43 -6.96
N ILE A 46 -5.81 -7.37 -5.95
CA ILE A 46 -6.95 -8.29 -5.79
C ILE A 46 -8.15 -7.76 -6.59
N PRO A 47 -8.62 -8.49 -7.62
CA PRO A 47 -9.83 -8.12 -8.33
C PRO A 47 -11.04 -8.09 -7.40
N ILE A 48 -11.85 -7.06 -7.52
CA ILE A 48 -13.14 -7.00 -6.84
C ILE A 48 -14.11 -7.93 -7.58
N GLY A 49 -14.50 -9.04 -6.94
CA GLY A 49 -15.35 -10.07 -7.53
C GLY A 49 -16.82 -9.70 -7.72
N PHE A 50 -17.16 -8.41 -7.91
CA PHE A 50 -18.55 -7.95 -7.96
C PHE A 50 -19.36 -8.65 -9.06
N ALA A 51 -18.73 -8.91 -10.22
CA ALA A 51 -19.35 -9.57 -11.36
C ALA A 51 -19.65 -11.06 -11.14
N PHE A 52 -19.07 -11.72 -10.13
CA PHE A 52 -19.40 -13.12 -9.80
C PHE A 52 -20.82 -13.27 -9.30
N THR A 53 -21.34 -12.29 -8.55
CA THR A 53 -22.73 -12.33 -8.06
C THR A 53 -23.72 -12.34 -9.23
N LEU A 54 -23.48 -11.50 -10.23
CA LEU A 54 -24.26 -11.44 -11.47
C LEU A 54 -24.10 -12.73 -12.30
N LEU A 55 -22.88 -13.26 -12.41
CA LEU A 55 -22.62 -14.53 -13.10
C LEU A 55 -23.37 -15.70 -12.45
N TRP A 56 -23.37 -15.79 -11.12
CA TRP A 56 -24.07 -16.82 -10.38
C TRP A 56 -25.58 -16.67 -10.47
N LEU A 57 -26.08 -15.44 -10.42
CA LEU A 57 -27.50 -15.16 -10.61
C LEU A 57 -27.97 -15.64 -11.99
N ARG A 58 -27.24 -15.29 -13.07
CA ARG A 58 -27.54 -15.75 -14.43
C ARG A 58 -27.53 -17.27 -14.57
N ASN A 59 -26.51 -17.91 -14.00
CA ASN A 59 -26.31 -19.34 -14.14
C ASN A 59 -27.19 -20.17 -13.18
N GLY A 60 -27.81 -19.51 -12.18
CA GLY A 60 -28.74 -20.09 -11.21
C GLY A 60 -30.22 -19.84 -11.52
N ASP A 61 -30.56 -18.69 -12.09
CA ASP A 61 -31.92 -18.23 -12.42
C ASP A 61 -31.88 -17.30 -13.66
N ALA A 62 -32.02 -17.89 -14.85
CA ALA A 62 -31.80 -17.21 -16.12
C ALA A 62 -32.89 -16.18 -16.46
N ASP A 63 -34.10 -16.34 -15.93
CA ASP A 63 -35.27 -15.54 -16.30
C ASP A 63 -35.23 -14.12 -15.71
N ARG A 64 -34.34 -13.85 -14.74
CA ARG A 64 -34.21 -12.55 -14.06
C ARG A 64 -33.28 -11.53 -14.73
N LEU A 65 -32.55 -11.90 -15.78
CA LEU A 65 -31.49 -11.04 -16.37
C LEU A 65 -31.77 -10.54 -17.79
N GLY A 66 -32.85 -10.97 -18.44
CA GLY A 66 -33.19 -10.56 -19.81
C GLY A 66 -33.35 -9.04 -20.00
N ALA A 67 -33.60 -8.28 -18.93
CA ALA A 67 -33.70 -6.83 -18.95
C ALA A 67 -32.34 -6.08 -18.94
N VAL A 68 -31.23 -6.76 -18.61
CA VAL A 68 -29.92 -6.12 -18.35
C VAL A 68 -28.89 -6.38 -19.46
N ASP A 69 -29.25 -7.21 -20.44
CA ASP A 69 -28.39 -7.65 -21.55
C ASP A 69 -27.77 -6.52 -22.39
N PRO A 70 -28.50 -5.43 -22.74
CA PRO A 70 -27.93 -4.32 -23.50
C PRO A 70 -26.87 -3.54 -22.70
N LEU A 71 -27.12 -3.35 -21.40
CA LEU A 71 -26.21 -2.65 -20.49
C LEU A 71 -24.94 -3.49 -20.29
N LEU A 72 -25.08 -4.79 -20.01
CA LEU A 72 -23.97 -5.74 -19.89
C LEU A 72 -23.13 -5.79 -21.19
N GLY A 73 -23.77 -5.71 -22.35
CA GLY A 73 -23.10 -5.65 -23.64
C GLY A 73 -22.17 -4.42 -23.82
N ALA A 74 -22.44 -3.31 -23.14
CA ALA A 74 -21.56 -2.12 -23.15
C ALA A 74 -20.31 -2.33 -22.28
N PHE A 75 -20.41 -3.09 -21.20
CA PHE A 75 -19.29 -3.36 -20.29
C PHE A 75 -18.13 -4.15 -20.94
N ARG A 76 -18.35 -4.81 -22.09
CA ARG A 76 -17.27 -5.49 -22.83
C ARG A 76 -16.15 -4.55 -23.27
N TYR A 77 -16.47 -3.28 -23.50
CA TYR A 77 -15.52 -2.26 -23.93
C TYR A 77 -14.84 -1.55 -22.77
N ILE A 78 -15.37 -1.69 -21.55
CA ILE A 78 -14.82 -1.02 -20.36
C ILE A 78 -13.45 -1.60 -20.03
N TRP A 79 -13.23 -2.91 -20.16
CA TRP A 79 -11.93 -3.53 -19.92
C TRP A 79 -10.80 -2.96 -20.79
N PRO A 80 -10.88 -3.01 -22.13
CA PRO A 80 -9.84 -2.43 -22.97
C PRO A 80 -9.74 -0.91 -22.78
N ALA A 81 -10.86 -0.21 -22.54
CA ALA A 81 -10.83 1.22 -22.24
C ALA A 81 -10.09 1.53 -20.94
N MET A 82 -10.31 0.79 -19.85
CA MET A 82 -9.61 0.97 -18.57
C MET A 82 -8.11 0.68 -18.70
N ILE A 83 -7.73 -0.37 -19.44
CA ILE A 83 -6.32 -0.69 -19.70
C ILE A 83 -5.67 0.45 -20.50
N LEU A 84 -6.34 0.92 -21.55
CA LEU A 84 -5.84 2.03 -22.38
C LEU A 84 -5.72 3.32 -21.57
N LEU A 85 -6.76 3.68 -20.81
CA LEU A 85 -6.78 4.87 -19.96
C LEU A 85 -5.72 4.78 -18.86
N GLY A 86 -5.55 3.62 -18.24
CA GLY A 86 -4.49 3.37 -17.25
C GLY A 86 -3.10 3.52 -17.85
N ALA A 87 -2.86 3.01 -19.06
CA ALA A 87 -1.60 3.17 -19.77
C ALA A 87 -1.33 4.64 -20.17
N VAL A 88 -2.34 5.35 -20.67
CA VAL A 88 -2.25 6.78 -21.02
C VAL A 88 -1.96 7.61 -19.76
N PHE A 89 -2.67 7.33 -18.66
CA PHE A 89 -2.44 7.99 -17.38
C PHE A 89 -1.03 7.74 -16.86
N ALA A 90 -0.59 6.47 -16.79
CA ALA A 90 0.74 6.11 -16.31
C ALA A 90 1.84 6.74 -17.18
N TYR A 91 1.67 6.75 -18.49
CA TYR A 91 2.59 7.41 -19.41
C TYR A 91 2.67 8.93 -19.18
N GLY A 92 1.51 9.59 -19.05
CA GLY A 92 1.43 11.02 -18.78
C GLY A 92 2.04 11.40 -17.43
N ALA A 93 1.66 10.70 -16.36
CA ALA A 93 2.19 10.92 -15.01
C ALA A 93 3.71 10.66 -14.95
N GLY A 94 4.17 9.58 -15.58
CA GLY A 94 5.59 9.23 -15.68
C GLY A 94 6.41 10.28 -16.43
N ARG A 95 5.89 10.85 -17.52
CA ARG A 95 6.54 11.93 -18.29
C ARG A 95 6.57 13.25 -17.53
N ASN A 96 5.48 13.59 -16.86
CA ASN A 96 5.33 14.89 -16.20
C ASN A 96 6.06 14.97 -14.86
N GLY A 97 6.52 13.85 -14.29
CA GLY A 97 7.19 13.84 -12.99
C GLY A 97 6.20 14.12 -11.85
N ASP A 98 4.97 13.62 -11.97
CA ASP A 98 3.93 13.86 -10.95
C ASP A 98 4.37 13.32 -9.58
N HIS A 99 4.32 14.17 -8.55
CA HIS A 99 4.84 13.83 -7.24
C HIS A 99 4.10 12.65 -6.60
N ALA A 100 2.77 12.57 -6.74
CA ALA A 100 2.00 11.47 -6.17
C ALA A 100 2.33 10.14 -6.86
N PHE A 101 2.56 10.18 -8.18
CA PHE A 101 2.98 9.01 -8.95
C PHE A 101 4.39 8.53 -8.57
N TYR A 102 5.32 9.46 -8.35
CA TYR A 102 6.72 9.17 -8.02
C TYR A 102 7.01 8.98 -6.52
N TYR A 103 6.03 9.20 -5.64
CA TYR A 103 6.22 9.11 -4.19
C TYR A 103 6.74 7.72 -3.78
N PRO A 104 7.97 7.60 -3.22
CA PRO A 104 8.66 6.32 -3.03
C PRO A 104 8.33 5.66 -1.69
N GLU A 105 7.05 5.32 -1.49
CA GLU A 105 6.54 4.77 -0.23
C GLU A 105 7.16 3.43 0.16
N GLN A 106 7.34 2.52 -0.81
CA GLN A 106 7.92 1.20 -0.58
C GLN A 106 9.42 1.29 -0.28
N GLU A 107 10.16 2.09 -1.05
CA GLU A 107 11.59 2.27 -0.88
C GLU A 107 11.90 2.92 0.48
N ALA A 108 11.09 3.90 0.90
CA ALA A 108 11.24 4.53 2.21
C ALA A 108 10.97 3.54 3.35
N ALA A 109 9.90 2.75 3.26
CA ALA A 109 9.57 1.74 4.26
C ALA A 109 10.64 0.65 4.38
N LEU A 110 11.17 0.17 3.24
CA LEU A 110 12.26 -0.80 3.22
C LEU A 110 13.55 -0.24 3.83
N LYS A 111 13.85 1.05 3.58
CA LYS A 111 15.01 1.72 4.18
C LYS A 111 14.89 1.81 5.69
N ILE A 112 13.70 2.15 6.20
CA ILE A 112 13.40 2.19 7.64
C ILE A 112 13.50 0.80 8.26
N GLY A 113 12.91 -0.22 7.63
CA GLY A 113 12.97 -1.60 8.10
C GLY A 113 14.42 -2.13 8.17
N ALA A 114 15.23 -1.86 7.14
CA ALA A 114 16.64 -2.23 7.11
C ALA A 114 17.45 -1.51 8.19
N GLU A 115 17.18 -0.21 8.40
CA GLU A 115 17.84 0.55 9.45
C GLU A 115 17.45 0.04 10.85
N TRP A 116 16.18 -0.31 11.07
CA TRP A 116 15.73 -0.90 12.33
C TRP A 116 16.48 -2.20 12.65
N GLN A 117 16.59 -3.11 11.67
CA GLN A 117 17.34 -4.36 11.83
C GLN A 117 18.82 -4.12 12.18
N ARG A 118 19.39 -2.99 11.75
CA ARG A 118 20.76 -2.57 12.11
C ARG A 118 20.85 -1.99 13.52
N ILE A 119 19.88 -1.18 13.93
CA ILE A 119 19.88 -0.48 15.22
C ILE A 119 19.56 -1.42 16.38
N ALA A 120 18.55 -2.28 16.21
CA ALA A 120 18.04 -3.16 17.25
C ALA A 120 17.62 -4.52 16.67
N PRO A 121 18.59 -5.36 16.25
CA PRO A 121 18.30 -6.65 15.59
C PRO A 121 17.45 -7.59 16.44
N ASP A 122 17.64 -7.55 17.77
CA ASP A 122 16.94 -8.42 18.73
C ASP A 122 15.64 -7.82 19.25
N GLN A 123 15.28 -6.60 18.84
CA GLN A 123 14.05 -5.94 19.26
C GLN A 123 13.03 -5.83 18.13
N ARG A 124 11.76 -5.96 18.51
CA ARG A 124 10.64 -5.73 17.61
C ARG A 124 10.35 -4.23 17.50
N LEU A 125 10.13 -3.75 16.29
CA LEU A 125 9.46 -2.46 16.04
C LEU A 125 7.95 -2.64 16.23
N TYR A 126 7.36 -1.94 17.20
CA TYR A 126 5.94 -2.08 17.57
C TYR A 126 5.04 -1.09 16.86
N TRP A 127 5.49 0.16 16.74
CA TRP A 127 4.70 1.24 16.18
C TRP A 127 5.51 2.14 15.25
N VAL A 128 4.82 2.79 14.32
CA VAL A 128 5.32 3.89 13.49
C VAL A 128 4.32 5.04 13.56
N ALA A 129 4.81 6.27 13.67
CA ALA A 129 3.98 7.47 13.75
C ALA A 129 4.32 8.46 12.63
N SER A 130 3.29 9.00 11.95
CA SER A 130 3.33 10.10 10.93
C SER A 130 2.00 10.22 10.14
N GLY A 131 0.85 9.90 10.73
CA GLY A 131 -0.41 9.88 9.97
C GLY A 131 -0.37 8.90 8.79
N ASN A 132 -0.55 9.40 7.56
CA ASN A 132 -0.62 8.56 6.36
C ASN A 132 0.68 7.82 6.05
N ASP A 133 1.84 8.42 6.32
CA ASP A 133 3.14 7.77 6.06
C ASP A 133 3.41 6.63 7.05
N ALA A 134 2.82 6.68 8.24
CA ALA A 134 2.86 5.56 9.17
C ALA A 134 2.21 4.30 8.58
N ALA A 135 1.04 4.45 7.95
CA ALA A 135 0.33 3.34 7.32
C ALA A 135 1.14 2.71 6.18
N ARG A 136 1.80 3.55 5.37
CA ARG A 136 2.70 3.10 4.28
C ARG A 136 3.87 2.29 4.82
N VAL A 137 4.55 2.79 5.86
CA VAL A 137 5.68 2.07 6.47
C VAL A 137 5.21 0.75 7.09
N ALA A 138 4.11 0.77 7.85
CA ALA A 138 3.54 -0.42 8.45
C ALA A 138 3.17 -1.50 7.42
N TYR A 139 2.73 -1.07 6.24
CA TYR A 139 2.40 -1.96 5.14
C TYR A 139 3.65 -2.53 4.44
N PHE A 140 4.63 -1.67 4.08
CA PHE A 140 5.73 -2.05 3.18
C PHE A 140 7.04 -2.47 3.87
N ALA A 141 7.25 -2.22 5.16
CA ALA A 141 8.56 -2.43 5.82
C ALA A 141 9.04 -3.90 5.88
N ARG A 142 8.23 -4.88 5.46
CA ARG A 142 8.54 -6.33 5.43
C ARG A 142 9.17 -6.84 6.75
N LEU A 143 8.65 -6.37 7.88
CA LEU A 143 9.08 -6.82 9.20
C LEU A 143 8.35 -8.11 9.60
N PRO A 144 8.98 -9.00 10.39
CA PRO A 144 8.44 -10.32 10.71
C PRO A 144 7.17 -10.28 11.57
N LYS A 145 6.91 -9.18 12.27
CA LYS A 145 5.70 -8.98 13.06
C LYS A 145 5.00 -7.69 12.64
N ARG A 146 3.67 -7.66 12.80
CA ARG A 146 2.84 -6.50 12.43
C ARG A 146 3.33 -5.24 13.14
N LEU A 147 3.47 -4.17 12.37
CA LEU A 147 3.80 -2.83 12.83
C LEU A 147 2.49 -2.03 12.95
N GLU A 148 2.28 -1.36 14.08
CA GLU A 148 1.09 -0.53 14.28
C GLU A 148 1.32 0.88 13.71
N ALA A 149 0.42 1.34 12.85
CA ALA A 149 0.48 2.68 12.28
C ALA A 149 -0.32 3.65 13.14
N LEU A 150 0.36 4.62 13.74
CA LEU A 150 -0.24 5.62 14.62
C LEU A 150 -0.41 6.96 13.90
N PRO A 151 -1.54 7.66 14.11
CA PRO A 151 -1.77 8.98 13.54
C PRO A 151 -0.83 10.05 14.13
N ALA A 152 -0.39 9.86 15.37
CA ALA A 152 0.52 10.73 16.12
C ALA A 152 1.46 9.88 16.98
N THR A 153 2.31 10.50 17.80
CA THR A 153 3.12 9.78 18.79
C THR A 153 2.24 9.05 19.82
N PRO A 154 2.73 7.97 20.44
CA PRO A 154 1.89 7.10 21.28
C PRO A 154 1.30 7.77 22.54
N ASP A 155 1.84 8.90 22.95
CA ASP A 155 1.41 9.74 24.08
C ASP A 155 0.53 10.94 23.68
N ALA A 156 0.34 11.18 22.39
CA ALA A 156 -0.43 12.30 21.84
C ALA A 156 -1.53 11.83 20.86
N LEU A 157 -2.01 10.61 21.06
CA LEU A 157 -3.06 10.04 20.24
C LEU A 157 -4.38 10.79 20.44
N PRO A 158 -5.17 11.04 19.38
CA PRO A 158 -6.51 11.61 19.52
C PRO A 158 -7.44 10.71 20.36
N ASP A 159 -8.41 11.30 21.06
CA ASP A 159 -9.30 10.59 22.00
C ASP A 159 -10.10 9.42 21.37
N TYR A 160 -10.33 9.46 20.06
CA TYR A 160 -11.01 8.39 19.33
C TYR A 160 -10.09 7.21 18.98
N TYR A 161 -8.77 7.34 19.18
CA TYR A 161 -7.79 6.30 18.90
C TYR A 161 -7.43 5.56 20.19
N PRO A 162 -7.48 4.21 20.22
CA PRO A 162 -7.14 3.46 21.43
C PRO A 162 -5.72 3.78 21.92
N PRO A 163 -5.52 4.01 23.24
CA PRO A 163 -4.19 4.27 23.77
C PRO A 163 -3.29 3.04 23.57
N VAL A 164 -1.99 3.26 23.33
CA VAL A 164 -1.00 2.19 23.25
C VAL A 164 -0.52 1.87 24.67
N PRO A 165 -0.88 0.72 25.26
CA PRO A 165 -0.48 0.40 26.63
C PRO A 165 1.03 0.19 26.70
N ASP A 166 1.67 0.67 27.77
CA ASP A 166 3.10 0.51 28.04
C ASP A 166 3.99 0.87 26.84
N TRP A 167 3.63 1.93 26.11
CA TRP A 167 4.34 2.31 24.89
C TRP A 167 5.82 2.61 25.14
N GLN A 168 6.20 3.00 26.36
CA GLN A 168 7.59 3.23 26.78
C GLN A 168 8.45 1.96 26.73
N HIS A 169 7.83 0.78 26.80
CA HIS A 169 8.51 -0.51 26.65
C HIS A 169 8.41 -1.06 25.23
N LYS A 170 7.89 -0.26 24.29
CA LYS A 170 7.65 -0.64 22.90
C LYS A 170 8.43 0.29 21.99
N SER A 171 9.44 -0.27 21.34
CA SER A 171 10.24 0.47 20.36
C SER A 171 9.39 0.90 19.16
N GLY A 172 9.73 2.05 18.58
CA GLY A 172 8.99 2.62 17.46
C GLY A 172 9.79 3.60 16.64
N VAL A 173 9.15 4.18 15.62
CA VAL A 173 9.78 5.13 14.72
C VAL A 173 8.82 6.25 14.33
N ILE A 174 9.31 7.48 14.28
CA ILE A 174 8.58 8.61 13.72
C ILE A 174 9.18 8.90 12.35
N ILE A 175 8.38 8.81 11.28
CA ILE A 175 8.80 9.18 9.93
C ILE A 175 8.35 10.61 9.61
N CYS A 176 9.19 11.40 8.96
CA CYS A 176 8.86 12.74 8.51
C CYS A 176 9.22 12.87 7.03
N PRO A 177 8.24 13.06 6.13
CA PRO A 177 8.55 13.46 4.76
C PRO A 177 9.14 14.88 4.77
N LEU A 178 10.26 15.07 4.09
CA LEU A 178 10.92 16.37 3.95
C LEU A 178 10.53 17.06 2.63
N GLY A 179 10.05 16.30 1.66
CA GLY A 179 9.48 16.79 0.41
C GLY A 179 10.13 16.16 -0.84
N PRO A 180 9.73 16.64 -2.03
CA PRO A 180 10.35 16.23 -3.28
C PRO A 180 11.82 16.63 -3.32
N GLY A 181 12.64 15.84 -4.01
CA GLY A 181 14.06 16.06 -4.15
C GLY A 181 14.91 15.22 -3.20
N ALA A 182 16.22 15.46 -3.27
CA ALA A 182 17.23 14.74 -2.49
C ALA A 182 17.76 15.55 -1.29
N ASP A 183 17.16 16.70 -0.99
CA ASP A 183 17.57 17.50 0.16
C ASP A 183 17.12 16.85 1.47
N ILE A 184 18.10 16.31 2.20
CA ILE A 184 17.90 15.64 3.48
C ILE A 184 18.11 16.58 4.68
N VAL A 185 18.57 17.81 4.44
CA VAL A 185 18.92 18.78 5.49
C VAL A 185 17.72 19.63 5.88
N THR A 186 16.75 19.80 4.98
CA THR A 186 15.51 20.53 5.25
C THR A 186 14.87 20.11 6.58
N GLU A 187 14.43 21.11 7.34
CA GLU A 187 13.79 20.94 8.63
C GLU A 187 12.37 21.50 8.55
N ASN A 188 11.39 20.72 8.99
CA ASN A 188 9.98 21.10 8.99
C ASN A 188 9.34 20.86 10.37
N ASP A 189 8.05 21.16 10.49
CA ASP A 189 7.35 21.01 11.76
C ASP A 189 7.36 19.56 12.26
N CYS A 190 7.32 18.58 11.36
CA CYS A 190 7.43 17.17 11.72
C CYS A 190 8.79 16.86 12.33
N THR A 191 9.90 17.26 11.71
CA THR A 191 11.24 16.97 12.24
C THR A 191 11.46 17.66 13.58
N ARG A 192 11.05 18.93 13.71
CA ARG A 192 11.14 19.67 14.99
C ARG A 192 10.35 18.98 16.11
N ALA A 193 9.12 18.55 15.81
CA ALA A 193 8.28 17.86 16.78
C ALA A 193 8.86 16.49 17.15
N ALA A 194 9.36 15.73 16.17
CA ALA A 194 9.97 14.42 16.38
C ALA A 194 11.26 14.51 17.21
N GLU A 195 12.16 15.45 16.89
CA GLU A 195 13.40 15.70 17.64
C GLU A 195 13.11 16.11 19.09
N LYS A 196 12.14 17.01 19.29
CA LYS A 196 11.69 17.38 20.64
C LYS A 196 11.13 16.19 21.39
N TRP A 197 10.31 15.38 20.74
CA TRP A 197 9.67 14.22 21.36
C TRP A 197 10.70 13.14 21.74
N THR A 198 11.67 12.82 20.88
CA THR A 198 12.72 11.83 21.19
C THR A 198 13.65 12.31 22.29
N ALA A 199 13.97 13.61 22.32
CA ALA A 199 14.79 14.21 23.38
C ALA A 199 14.12 14.11 24.77
N VAL A 200 12.81 14.37 24.84
CA VAL A 200 12.04 14.26 26.10
C VAL A 200 11.94 12.82 26.58
N ASN A 201 11.71 11.88 25.66
CA ASN A 201 11.43 10.49 25.98
C ASN A 201 12.67 9.59 26.10
N LYS A 202 13.88 10.18 26.02
CA LYS A 202 15.18 9.52 26.22
C LYS A 202 15.36 8.21 25.43
N GLY A 203 14.71 8.11 24.27
CA GLY A 203 15.02 7.05 23.32
C GLY A 203 16.45 7.21 22.83
N ALA A 204 17.14 6.12 22.48
CA ALA A 204 18.43 6.20 21.82
C ALA A 204 18.29 7.13 20.59
N ASP A 205 18.97 8.27 20.59
CA ASP A 205 18.90 9.31 19.54
C ASP A 205 19.53 8.81 18.24
N ARG A 206 18.82 7.90 17.59
CA ARG A 206 19.18 7.35 16.29
C ARG A 206 18.17 7.92 15.33
N SER A 207 18.57 9.00 14.67
CA SER A 207 17.86 9.53 13.53
C SER A 207 18.63 9.21 12.26
N ILE A 208 17.90 8.97 11.17
CA ILE A 208 18.47 8.94 9.83
C ILE A 208 17.73 9.93 8.96
N ARG A 209 18.46 10.56 8.05
CA ARG A 209 17.91 11.38 6.97
C ARG A 209 18.36 10.78 5.65
N PHE A 210 17.44 10.57 4.72
CA PHE A 210 17.72 9.81 3.50
C PHE A 210 16.82 10.26 2.35
N ALA A 211 17.31 10.06 1.12
CA ALA A 211 16.55 10.24 -0.09
C ALA A 211 16.42 8.91 -0.83
N VAL A 212 15.22 8.61 -1.31
CA VAL A 212 14.91 7.43 -2.11
C VAL A 212 14.10 7.85 -3.32
N ALA A 213 14.10 7.03 -4.36
CA ALA A 213 13.33 7.26 -5.57
C ALA A 213 12.80 5.94 -6.09
N ARG A 214 11.60 5.97 -6.68
CA ARG A 214 11.10 4.83 -7.46
C ARG A 214 11.98 4.63 -8.69
N ARG A 215 12.17 3.38 -9.09
CA ARG A 215 12.95 3.00 -10.27
C ARG A 215 12.25 1.93 -11.06
N GLY A 216 12.54 1.88 -12.35
CA GLY A 216 12.03 0.85 -13.27
C GLY A 216 11.42 1.46 -14.52
N PHE A 217 10.91 0.61 -15.38
CA PHE A 217 10.37 1.01 -16.69
C PHE A 217 9.22 2.05 -16.60
N TYR A 218 8.42 2.00 -15.53
CA TYR A 218 7.32 2.94 -15.25
C TYR A 218 7.77 4.31 -14.73
N PHE A 219 9.02 4.39 -14.27
CA PHE A 219 9.60 5.57 -13.66
C PHE A 219 10.79 6.02 -14.50
N PRO A 220 10.55 6.52 -15.75
CA PRO A 220 11.62 6.89 -16.66
C PRO A 220 12.44 8.10 -16.17
N ARG A 221 11.89 8.91 -15.25
CA ARG A 221 12.58 10.04 -14.63
C ARG A 221 13.08 9.67 -13.25
N TYR A 222 14.19 10.27 -12.85
CA TYR A 222 14.67 10.19 -11.48
C TYR A 222 14.07 11.32 -10.66
N GLU A 223 13.01 11.03 -9.91
CA GLU A 223 12.33 11.97 -9.02
C GLU A 223 12.44 11.45 -7.57
N PRO A 224 13.49 11.83 -6.83
CA PRO A 224 13.64 11.40 -5.45
C PRO A 224 12.65 12.13 -4.52
N SER A 225 12.43 11.54 -3.36
CA SER A 225 11.83 12.20 -2.20
C SER A 225 12.69 11.96 -0.98
N SER A 226 12.70 12.96 -0.10
CA SER A 226 13.55 13.01 1.08
C SER A 226 12.72 12.77 2.35
N PHE A 227 13.33 12.08 3.30
CA PHE A 227 12.69 11.65 4.54
C PHE A 227 13.67 11.76 5.71
N ALA A 228 13.12 12.00 6.88
CA ALA A 228 13.78 11.77 8.16
C ALA A 228 13.05 10.67 8.93
N ALA A 229 13.78 9.83 9.65
CA ALA A 229 13.21 8.83 10.55
C ALA A 229 13.91 8.92 11.90
N PHE A 230 13.12 9.00 12.96
CA PHE A 230 13.58 9.12 14.34
C PHE A 230 13.19 7.85 15.09
N PHE A 231 14.19 7.05 15.50
CA PHE A 231 13.95 5.77 16.14
C PHE A 231 13.89 5.94 17.66
N TYR A 232 12.85 5.36 18.25
CA TYR A 232 12.71 5.15 19.67
C TYR A 232 13.05 3.70 20.00
N VAL A 233 14.21 3.48 20.62
CA VAL A 233 14.59 2.16 21.14
C VAL A 233 14.16 2.11 22.61
N ALA A 234 13.17 1.28 22.91
CA ALA A 234 12.76 1.06 24.29
C ALA A 234 13.93 0.45 25.09
N PRO A 235 14.04 0.79 26.39
CA PRO A 235 15.01 0.14 27.26
C PRO A 235 14.85 -1.38 27.17
N ALA A 236 15.96 -2.11 27.10
CA ALA A 236 15.88 -3.56 27.23
C ALA A 236 15.18 -3.86 28.56
N ASN A 237 14.08 -4.61 28.52
CA ASN A 237 13.45 -5.09 29.74
C ASN A 237 14.56 -5.82 30.52
N GLY A 238 14.92 -5.27 31.69
CA GLY A 238 15.79 -5.96 32.62
C GLY A 238 15.19 -7.35 32.87
N SER A 239 16.09 -8.34 32.81
CA SER A 239 15.91 -9.71 33.30
C SER A 239 14.99 -9.82 34.51
#